data_AF-A8U555-F1
#
_entry.id   AF-A8U555-F1
#
_cell.length_a   1.000
_cell.length_b   1.000
_cell.length_c   1.000
_cell.angle_alpha   90.00
_cell.angle_beta   90.00
_cell.angle_gamma   90.00
#
_symmetry.space_group_name_H-M   'P 1'
#
loop_
_entity.id
_entity.type
_entity.pdbx_description
1 polymer ?
#
loop_
_entity_poly.entity_id
_entity_poly.type
_entity_poly.pdbx_seq_one_letter_code
_entity_poly.pdbx_strand_id
1 'polypeptide(L)'
;MNTIGLVGRLVREVELKDIGEDRVVINNTLAVAKKVRKEKGPQADFIPIVAWGQVAKLMQLYCEKGHMVGLTGRIQSRSYVNKEEDTIFIVEMLVEEVHFLQNKKIETVTG
;
A
#
# COMPACT_ATOMS: atom_id res chain seq x y z
N MET A 1 -4.68 -7.28 -20.86
CA MET A 1 -4.13 -6.06 -20.23
C MET A 1 -4.63 -5.99 -18.80
N ASN A 2 -3.74 -5.93 -17.80
CA ASN A 2 -4.06 -5.84 -16.38
C ASN A 2 -3.22 -4.70 -15.78
N THR A 3 -3.87 -3.56 -15.56
CA THR A 3 -3.23 -2.33 -15.07
C THR A 3 -4.20 -1.62 -14.15
N ILE A 4 -3.74 -1.21 -12.97
CA ILE A 4 -4.50 -0.47 -11.99
C ILE A 4 -3.68 0.71 -11.46
N GLY A 5 -4.34 1.86 -11.28
CA GLY A 5 -3.80 3.03 -10.61
C GLY A 5 -4.67 3.39 -9.41
N LEU A 6 -4.07 3.54 -8.24
CA LEU A 6 -4.77 3.88 -7.00
C LEU A 6 -4.08 5.06 -6.31
N VAL A 7 -4.87 5.93 -5.70
CA VAL A 7 -4.38 6.98 -4.80
C VAL A 7 -5.05 6.78 -3.45
N GLY A 8 -4.24 6.71 -2.39
CA GLY A 8 -4.76 6.45 -1.05
C GLY A 8 -3.71 6.63 0.04
N ARG A 9 -4.09 6.27 1.27
CA ARG A 9 -3.22 6.40 2.44
C ARG A 9 -2.74 5.05 2.93
N LEU A 10 -1.46 4.96 3.29
CA LEU A 10 -0.90 3.76 3.92
C LEU A 10 -1.50 3.59 5.32
N VAL A 11 -2.00 2.39 5.63
CA VAL A 11 -2.75 2.14 6.87
C VAL A 11 -1.84 1.70 8.01
N ARG A 12 -0.71 1.08 7.69
CA ARG A 12 0.24 0.51 8.65
C ARG A 12 1.63 1.12 8.45
N GLU A 13 2.48 0.95 9.44
CA GLU A 13 3.90 1.30 9.32
C GLU A 13 4.55 0.61 8.12
N VAL A 14 5.53 1.28 7.53
CA VAL A 14 6.20 0.79 6.33
C VAL A 14 7.38 -0.10 6.72
N GLU A 15 7.07 -1.36 6.97
CA GLU A 15 8.05 -2.38 7.38
C GLU A 15 8.62 -3.12 6.17
N LEU A 16 9.91 -2.89 5.87
CA LEU A 16 10.64 -3.67 4.88
C LEU A 16 11.01 -5.04 5.48
N LYS A 17 10.58 -6.10 4.82
CA LYS A 17 10.94 -7.48 5.16
C LYS A 17 11.98 -7.99 4.18
N ASP A 18 13.12 -8.41 4.71
CA ASP A 18 14.14 -9.14 3.96
C ASP A 18 13.77 -10.63 3.96
N ILE A 19 13.67 -11.23 2.77
CA ILE A 19 13.35 -12.65 2.60
C ILE A 19 14.55 -13.46 2.08
N GLY A 20 15.75 -12.87 2.08
CA GLY A 20 16.98 -13.46 1.57
C GLY A 20 17.13 -13.35 0.05
N GLU A 21 18.32 -13.66 -0.44
CA GLU A 21 18.68 -13.60 -1.87
C GLU A 21 18.44 -12.20 -2.49
N ASP A 22 18.77 -11.14 -1.75
CA ASP A 22 18.56 -9.73 -2.13
C ASP A 22 17.10 -9.35 -2.41
N ARG A 23 16.14 -10.20 -2.04
CA ARG A 23 14.71 -9.93 -2.18
C ARG A 23 14.17 -9.28 -0.92
N VAL A 24 13.66 -8.06 -1.09
CA VAL A 24 12.98 -7.32 -0.04
C VAL A 24 11.53 -7.03 -0.45
N VAL A 25 10.63 -7.03 0.52
CA VAL A 25 9.19 -6.86 0.31
C VAL A 25 8.56 -5.95 1.35
N ILE A 26 7.57 -5.17 0.93
CA ILE A 26 6.62 -4.50 1.82
C ILE A 26 5.24 -5.10 1.57
N ASN A 27 4.55 -5.46 2.65
CA ASN A 27 3.13 -5.79 2.64
C ASN A 27 2.40 -4.72 3.44
N ASN A 28 1.53 -3.96 2.81
CA ASN A 28 0.74 -2.92 3.48
C ASN A 28 -0.71 -2.96 2.98
N THR A 29 -1.51 -2.00 3.41
CA THR A 29 -2.89 -1.81 2.97
C THR A 29 -3.06 -0.34 2.63
N LEU A 30 -3.62 -0.08 1.45
CA LEU A 30 -3.94 1.26 0.98
C LEU A 30 -5.41 1.56 1.25
N ALA A 31 -5.69 2.59 2.03
CA ALA A 31 -7.02 3.14 2.20
C ALA A 31 -7.35 4.06 1.03
N VAL A 32 -8.25 3.63 0.15
CA VAL A 32 -8.69 4.37 -1.05
C VAL A 32 -10.07 4.96 -0.80
N ALA A 33 -10.19 6.29 -0.85
CA ALA A 33 -11.44 6.97 -0.57
C ALA A 33 -12.52 6.67 -1.63
N LYS A 34 -13.75 6.39 -1.18
CA LYS A 34 -14.91 6.22 -2.07
C LYS A 34 -15.45 7.58 -2.48
N LYS A 35 -15.70 7.78 -3.77
CA LYS A 35 -16.28 9.03 -4.32
C LYS A 35 -17.73 9.29 -3.89
N VAL A 36 -18.45 8.28 -3.39
CA VAL A 36 -19.87 8.39 -3.08
C VAL A 36 -20.07 9.14 -1.77
N ARG A 37 -20.71 10.32 -1.84
CA ARG A 37 -21.23 11.04 -0.65
C ARG A 37 -22.34 10.18 -0.03
N LYS A 38 -22.03 9.46 1.04
CA LYS A 38 -23.03 8.80 1.86
C LYS A 38 -23.26 9.60 3.13
N GLU A 39 -24.50 9.61 3.60
CA GLU A 39 -24.93 10.26 4.85
C GLU A 39 -24.18 9.76 6.10
N LYS A 40 -23.47 8.63 5.98
CA LYS A 40 -22.72 7.96 7.07
C LYS A 40 -21.25 8.37 7.19
N GLY A 41 -20.84 9.48 6.57
CA GLY A 41 -19.47 10.00 6.65
C GLY A 41 -18.49 9.39 5.62
N PRO A 42 -17.19 9.75 5.69
CA PRO A 42 -16.19 9.32 4.72
C PRO A 42 -15.99 7.79 4.75
N GLN A 43 -15.99 7.17 3.57
CA GLN A 43 -15.77 5.73 3.39
C GLN A 43 -14.50 5.45 2.58
N ALA A 44 -13.83 4.35 2.88
CA ALA A 44 -12.66 3.88 2.13
C ALA A 44 -12.74 2.38 1.85
N ASP A 45 -12.15 1.96 0.72
CA ASP A 45 -11.77 0.57 0.48
C ASP A 45 -10.35 0.34 1.00
N PHE A 46 -10.10 -0.86 1.51
CA PHE A 46 -8.81 -1.26 2.06
C PHE A 46 -8.19 -2.29 1.14
N ILE A 47 -7.28 -1.84 0.28
CA ILE A 47 -6.68 -2.67 -0.75
C ILE A 47 -5.34 -3.20 -0.25
N PRO A 48 -5.14 -4.51 -0.10
CA PRO A 48 -3.83 -5.07 0.18
C PRO A 48 -2.86 -4.74 -0.95
N ILE A 49 -1.65 -4.29 -0.59
CA ILE A 49 -0.60 -3.97 -1.55
C ILE A 49 0.68 -4.73 -1.21
N VAL A 50 1.40 -5.14 -2.25
CA VAL A 50 2.71 -5.77 -2.14
C VAL A 50 3.68 -5.03 -3.06
N ALA A 51 4.80 -4.57 -2.50
CA ALA A 51 5.88 -3.94 -3.26
C ALA A 51 7.17 -4.72 -3.04
N TRP A 52 7.96 -4.90 -4.11
CA TRP A 52 9.22 -5.64 -4.07
C TRP A 52 10.42 -4.76 -4.42
N GLY A 53 11.61 -5.22 -4.04
CA GLY A 53 12.88 -4.71 -4.52
C GLY A 53 13.03 -3.19 -4.34
N GLN A 54 13.34 -2.47 -5.42
CA GLN A 54 13.57 -1.03 -5.38
C GLN A 54 12.33 -0.24 -4.94
N VAL A 55 11.13 -0.60 -5.40
CA VAL A 55 9.88 0.06 -4.99
C VAL A 55 9.69 -0.08 -3.48
N ALA A 56 9.95 -1.28 -2.94
CA ALA A 56 9.86 -1.50 -1.51
C ALA A 56 10.88 -0.63 -0.73
N LYS A 57 12.14 -0.59 -1.17
CA LYS A 57 13.18 0.26 -0.56
C LYS A 57 12.80 1.74 -0.59
N LEU A 58 12.27 2.22 -1.71
CA LEU A 58 11.82 3.60 -1.86
C LEU A 58 10.63 3.93 -0.94
N MET A 59 9.65 3.02 -0.85
CA MET A 59 8.54 3.20 0.09
C MET A 59 9.04 3.25 1.54
N GLN A 60 9.96 2.38 1.95
CA GLN A 60 10.52 2.43 3.31
C GLN A 60 11.22 3.76 3.59
N LEU A 61 11.94 4.31 2.62
CA LEU A 61 12.72 5.53 2.79
C LEU A 61 11.86 6.81 2.86
N TYR A 62 10.73 6.84 2.13
CA TYR A 62 9.95 8.06 1.91
C TYR A 62 8.51 8.02 2.42
N CYS A 63 8.03 6.86 2.88
CA CYS A 63 6.67 6.70 3.36
C CYS A 63 6.61 6.29 4.83
N GLU A 64 5.63 6.86 5.53
CA GLU A 64 5.22 6.47 6.87
C GLU A 64 3.72 6.15 6.86
N LYS A 65 3.23 5.58 7.96
CA LYS A 65 1.79 5.37 8.14
C LYS A 65 1.03 6.68 7.94
N GLY A 66 -0.08 6.61 7.18
CA GLY A 66 -0.95 7.73 6.88
C GLY A 66 -0.51 8.59 5.69
N HIS A 67 0.71 8.41 5.16
CA HIS A 67 1.18 9.14 3.97
C HIS A 67 0.27 8.87 2.77
N MET A 68 -0.02 9.92 2.00
CA MET A 68 -0.74 9.81 0.74
C MET A 68 0.24 9.36 -0.33
N VAL A 69 -0.11 8.32 -1.08
CA VAL A 69 0.70 7.79 -2.18
C VAL A 69 -0.19 7.50 -3.38
N GLY A 70 0.36 7.71 -4.58
CA GLY A 70 -0.18 7.17 -5.82
C GLY A 70 0.59 5.90 -6.16
N LEU A 71 -0.10 4.82 -6.50
CA LEU A 71 0.51 3.54 -6.86
C LEU A 71 -0.01 3.12 -8.22
N THR A 72 0.87 2.56 -9.05
CA THR A 72 0.51 1.86 -10.29
C THR A 72 1.01 0.42 -10.23
N GLY A 73 0.32 -0.47 -10.93
CA GLY A 73 0.69 -1.88 -10.97
C GLY A 73 -0.43 -2.76 -11.49
N ARG A 74 -0.55 -3.97 -10.94
CA ARG A 74 -1.50 -4.99 -11.39
C ARG A 74 -2.18 -5.71 -10.24
N ILE A 75 -3.40 -6.18 -10.46
CA ILE A 75 -4.07 -7.06 -9.49
C ILE A 75 -3.57 -8.48 -9.68
N GLN A 76 -3.27 -9.17 -8.58
CA GLN A 76 -2.98 -10.60 -8.57
C GLN A 76 -3.85 -11.32 -7.54
N SER A 77 -4.12 -12.59 -7.81
CA SER A 77 -4.70 -13.52 -6.85
C SER A 77 -3.63 -14.53 -6.48
N ARG A 78 -3.49 -14.82 -5.19
CA ARG A 78 -2.64 -15.90 -4.69
C ARG A 78 -3.38 -16.67 -3.60
N SER A 79 -2.95 -17.90 -3.39
CA SER A 79 -3.42 -18.70 -2.26
C SER A 79 -2.26 -19.23 -1.43
N TYR A 80 -2.53 -19.50 -0.16
CA TYR A 80 -1.63 -20.22 0.73
C TYR A 80 -2.44 -21.05 1.72
N VAL A 81 -1.85 -22.12 2.24
CA VAL A 81 -2.45 -22.92 3.30
C VAL A 81 -2.05 -22.33 4.64
N ASN A 82 -3.03 -22.05 5.50
CA ASN A 82 -2.76 -21.53 6.85
C ASN A 82 -2.35 -22.68 7.80
N LYS A 83 -2.14 -22.36 9.08
CA LYS A 83 -1.77 -23.37 10.10
C LYS A 83 -2.90 -24.36 10.42
N GLU A 84 -4.13 -24.05 10.02
CA GLU A 84 -5.35 -24.83 10.26
C GLU A 84 -5.70 -25.69 9.03
N GLU A 85 -4.79 -25.81 8.06
CA GLU A 85 -4.96 -26.53 6.79
C GLU A 85 -6.01 -25.94 5.84
N ASP A 86 -6.50 -24.72 6.12
CA ASP A 86 -7.42 -24.01 5.23
C ASP A 86 -6.67 -23.31 4.09
N THR A 87 -7.23 -23.38 2.89
CA THR A 87 -6.76 -22.60 1.73
C THR A 87 -7.30 -21.17 1.80
N ILE A 88 -6.40 -20.21 1.99
CA ILE A 88 -6.71 -18.79 2.03
C ILE A 88 -6.42 -18.15 0.68
N PHE A 89 -7.42 -17.44 0.12
CA PHE A 89 -7.28 -16.68 -1.11
C PHE A 89 -7.09 -15.18 -0.81
N ILE A 90 -6.12 -14.55 -1.46
CA ILE A 90 -5.84 -13.13 -1.34
C ILE A 90 -5.86 -12.51 -2.73
N VAL A 91 -6.65 -11.44 -2.87
CA VAL A 91 -6.57 -10.51 -3.99
C VAL A 91 -5.85 -9.26 -3.53
N GLU A 92 -4.74 -8.93 -4.18
CA GLU A 92 -3.87 -7.81 -3.80
C GLU A 92 -3.34 -7.08 -5.03
N MET A 93 -2.92 -5.84 -4.84
CA MET A 93 -2.20 -5.08 -5.85
C MET A 93 -0.71 -5.33 -5.71
N LEU A 94 -0.09 -5.84 -6.77
CA LEU A 94 1.36 -5.85 -6.92
C LEU A 94 1.80 -4.51 -7.49
N VAL A 95 2.56 -3.76 -6.70
CA VAL A 95 3.00 -2.39 -7.00
C VAL A 95 4.22 -2.42 -7.91
N GLU A 96 4.14 -1.68 -9.01
CA GLU A 96 5.21 -1.53 -10.00
C GLU A 96 5.85 -0.14 -9.89
N GLU A 97 5.06 0.91 -9.60
CA GLU A 97 5.58 2.26 -9.39
C GLU A 97 4.87 2.94 -8.21
N VAL A 98 5.61 3.85 -7.54
CA VAL A 98 5.12 4.67 -6.45
C VAL A 98 5.35 6.15 -6.73
N HIS A 99 4.31 6.94 -6.55
CA HIS A 99 4.32 8.40 -6.58
C HIS A 99 4.11 8.93 -5.16
N PHE A 100 5.10 9.64 -4.65
CA PHE A 100 5.03 10.26 -3.34
C PHE A 100 4.21 11.54 -3.41
N LEU A 101 3.04 11.52 -2.77
CA LEU A 101 2.14 12.67 -2.70
C LEU A 101 2.32 13.29 -1.32
N GLN A 102 3.47 13.93 -1.09
CA GLN A 102 3.79 14.57 0.19
C GLN A 102 2.64 15.48 0.64
N ASN A 103 2.19 15.32 1.88
CA ASN A 103 1.53 16.43 2.56
C ASN A 103 2.64 17.44 2.87
N LYS A 104 2.47 18.68 2.40
CA LYS A 104 3.31 19.83 2.79
C LYS A 104 3.51 19.76 4.32
N LYS A 105 4.74 19.56 4.80
CA LYS A 105 5.06 19.81 6.21
C LYS A 105 4.64 21.26 6.45
N ILE A 106 3.58 21.47 7.21
CA ILE A 106 3.29 22.79 7.76
C ILE A 106 4.38 22.97 8.80
N GLU A 107 5.49 23.58 8.41
CA GLU A 107 6.46 24.09 9.37
C GLU A 107 5.70 25.06 10.26
N THR A 108 5.42 24.64 11.49
CA THR A 108 4.92 25.56 12.50
C THR A 108 6.13 26.40 12.84
N VAL A 109 6.20 27.61 12.27
CA VAL A 109 7.17 28.62 12.67
C VAL A 109 6.80 28.99 14.10
N THR A 110 7.41 28.31 15.07
CA THR A 110 7.35 28.70 16.47
C THR A 110 8.27 29.91 16.60
N GLY A 111 7.67 31.10 16.61
CA GLY A 111 8.32 32.34 17.05
C GLY A 111 8.43 32.41 18.57
#